data_AF-A0A0J1HFB4-F1
#
_entry.id   AF-A0A0J1HFB4-F1
#
_cell.length_a   1.000
_cell.length_b   1.000
_cell.length_c   1.000
_cell.angle_alpha   90.00
_cell.angle_beta   90.00
_cell.angle_gamma   90.00
#
_symmetry.space_group_name_H-M   'P 1'
#
loop_
_entity.id
_entity.type
_entity.pdbx_description
1 polymer ?
#
loop_
_entity_poly.entity_id
_entity_poly.type
_entity_poly.pdbx_seq_one_letter_code
_entity_poly.pdbx_strand_id
1 'polypeptide(L)'
;MTELISWLEQLKAFDEANITDAAPCLEKLINQPPAEIYGPVLTPVHSEALAYWFHVCQRLSGMYLHADKPDKAYSYLQFSYSKLQQLACLPQQDPAMKRWCLIKMDRMIVSMLEFCQHQPLPAWQQESNQLVDLHVRFMQANRPITLTSNPG
;
A
#
# COMPACT_ATOMS: atom_id res chain seq x y z
N MET A 1 4.07 26.77 -4.23
CA MET A 1 4.41 25.37 -3.96
C MET A 1 3.36 24.83 -3.01
N THR A 2 2.67 23.75 -3.35
CA THR A 2 1.63 23.17 -2.48
C THR A 2 2.27 22.29 -1.40
N GLU A 3 1.54 22.02 -0.31
CA GLU A 3 1.98 21.12 0.76
C GLU A 3 2.39 19.73 0.22
N LEU A 4 1.60 19.20 -0.72
CA LEU A 4 1.87 17.93 -1.41
C LEU A 4 3.22 17.91 -2.14
N ILE A 5 3.57 19.00 -2.84
CA ILE A 5 4.84 19.09 -3.58
C ILE A 5 6.02 19.11 -2.60
N SER A 6 5.94 19.92 -1.55
CA SER A 6 7.01 19.99 -0.55
C SER A 6 7.19 18.66 0.19
N TRP A 7 6.09 17.97 0.49
CA TRP A 7 6.13 16.65 1.12
C TRP A 7 6.73 15.58 0.19
N LEU A 8 6.37 15.60 -1.10
CA LEU A 8 6.95 14.70 -2.10
C LEU A 8 8.45 14.93 -2.27
N GLU A 9 8.90 16.18 -2.32
CA GLU A 9 10.32 16.53 -2.40
C GLU A 9 11.10 16.00 -1.18
N GLN A 10 10.52 16.09 0.02
CA GLN A 10 11.10 15.49 1.22
C GLN A 10 11.22 13.97 1.11
N LEU A 11 10.16 13.27 0.66
CA LEU A 11 10.21 11.82 0.47
C LEU A 11 11.29 11.41 -0.54
N LYS A 12 11.41 12.12 -1.66
CA LYS A 12 12.44 11.87 -2.68
C LYS A 12 13.84 12.05 -2.14
N ALA A 13 14.09 13.14 -1.41
CA ALA A 13 15.38 13.41 -0.80
C ALA A 13 15.80 12.29 0.18
N PHE A 14 14.85 11.73 0.94
CA PHE A 14 15.13 10.58 1.79
C PHE A 14 15.43 9.31 1.00
N ASP A 15 14.73 9.09 -0.12
CA ASP A 15 14.95 7.92 -0.95
C ASP A 15 16.36 7.91 -1.55
N GLU A 16 16.79 9.08 -2.07
CA GLU A 16 18.11 9.32 -2.66
C GLU A 16 19.26 9.25 -1.65
N ALA A 17 19.05 9.70 -0.42
CA ALA A 17 20.12 9.79 0.58
C ALA A 17 20.60 8.42 1.11
N ASN A 18 19.90 7.32 0.79
CA ASN A 18 20.24 5.94 1.19
C ASN A 18 20.61 5.78 2.69
N ILE A 19 19.95 6.54 3.57
CA ILE A 19 20.28 6.58 4.99
C ILE A 19 19.74 5.32 5.68
N THR A 20 20.65 4.50 6.22
CA THR A 20 20.35 3.22 6.88
C THR A 20 19.60 3.36 8.21
N ASP A 21 19.67 4.52 8.87
CA ASP A 21 19.02 4.78 10.17
C ASP A 21 17.85 5.79 10.08
N ALA A 22 17.30 5.98 8.88
CA ALA A 22 16.23 6.95 8.64
C ALA A 22 14.84 6.49 9.08
N ALA A 23 14.70 5.29 9.64
CA ALA A 23 13.40 4.70 9.96
C ALA A 23 12.49 5.62 10.81
N PRO A 24 12.96 6.28 11.90
CA PRO A 24 12.11 7.17 12.69
C PRO A 24 11.64 8.43 11.92
N CYS A 25 12.52 9.02 11.10
CA CYS A 25 12.19 10.19 10.30
C CYS A 25 11.20 9.85 9.19
N LEU A 26 11.44 8.73 8.50
CA LEU A 26 10.55 8.20 7.48
C LEU A 26 9.19 7.84 8.06
N GLU A 27 9.15 7.16 9.20
CA GLU A 27 7.93 6.81 9.93
C GLU A 27 7.08 8.05 10.22
N LYS A 28 7.69 9.12 10.73
CA LYS A 28 6.98 10.39 10.95
C LYS A 28 6.40 10.95 9.65
N LEU A 29 7.20 10.95 8.58
CA LEU A 29 6.83 11.53 7.29
C LEU A 29 5.68 10.77 6.61
N ILE A 30 5.67 9.43 6.69
CA ILE A 30 4.64 8.61 6.03
C ILE A 30 3.35 8.44 6.83
N ASN A 31 3.41 8.59 8.16
CA ASN A 31 2.24 8.50 9.05
C ASN A 31 1.52 9.86 9.18
N GLN A 32 2.14 10.94 8.72
CA GLN A 32 1.57 12.28 8.67
C GLN A 32 1.61 12.85 7.25
N PRO A 33 1.02 12.17 6.24
CA PRO A 33 1.01 12.70 4.90
C PRO A 33 -0.03 13.83 4.78
N PRO A 34 0.11 14.70 3.76
CA PRO A 34 -0.92 15.68 3.43
C PRO A 34 -2.28 15.00 3.22
N ALA A 35 -3.37 15.63 3.67
CA ALA A 35 -4.71 15.04 3.62
C ALA A 35 -5.15 14.62 2.20
N GLU A 36 -4.61 15.33 1.20
CA GLU A 36 -4.83 15.05 -0.22
C GLU A 36 -4.41 13.63 -0.63
N ILE A 37 -3.40 13.03 0.01
CA ILE A 37 -2.83 11.75 -0.44
C ILE A 37 -3.86 10.61 -0.50
N TYR A 38 -4.84 10.62 0.41
CA TYR A 38 -5.87 9.59 0.53
C TYR A 38 -7.20 10.00 -0.12
N GLY A 39 -7.24 11.18 -0.75
CA GLY A 39 -8.38 11.64 -1.54
C GLY A 39 -8.34 11.14 -2.99
N PRO A 40 -9.35 11.52 -3.80
CA PRO A 40 -9.35 11.21 -5.23
C PRO A 40 -8.08 11.71 -5.92
N VAL A 41 -7.38 10.83 -6.63
CA VAL A 41 -6.18 11.22 -7.39
C VAL A 41 -6.56 11.99 -8.65
N LEU A 42 -6.30 13.29 -8.66
CA LEU A 42 -6.71 14.21 -9.74
C LEU A 42 -5.55 14.72 -10.61
N THR A 43 -4.31 14.66 -10.11
CA THR A 43 -3.16 15.25 -10.80
C THR A 43 -2.01 14.26 -10.93
N PRO A 44 -1.12 14.43 -11.93
CA PRO A 44 0.08 13.61 -12.06
C PRO A 44 0.98 13.66 -10.82
N VAL A 45 1.10 14.84 -10.20
CA VAL A 45 1.89 15.03 -8.96
C VAL A 45 1.32 14.21 -7.81
N HIS A 46 0.00 14.14 -7.68
CA HIS A 46 -0.64 13.31 -6.65
C HIS A 46 -0.44 11.82 -6.94
N SER A 47 -0.57 11.39 -8.20
CA SER A 47 -0.26 10.01 -8.57
C SER A 47 1.19 9.64 -8.26
N GLU A 48 2.13 10.56 -8.51
CA GLU A 48 3.55 10.38 -8.18
C GLU A 48 3.76 10.32 -6.67
N ALA A 49 3.15 11.24 -5.92
CA ALA A 49 3.23 11.27 -4.46
C ALA A 49 2.71 9.98 -3.83
N LEU A 50 1.60 9.45 -4.34
CA LEU A 50 1.04 8.17 -3.90
C LEU A 50 1.99 7.00 -4.19
N ALA A 51 2.64 7.00 -5.36
CA ALA A 51 3.60 5.96 -5.73
C ALA A 51 4.85 5.98 -4.82
N TYR A 52 5.39 7.17 -4.51
CA TYR A 52 6.50 7.33 -3.58
C TYR A 52 6.12 6.94 -2.16
N TRP A 53 4.97 7.38 -1.67
CA TRP A 53 4.45 6.97 -0.38
C TRP A 53 4.36 5.45 -0.25
N PHE A 54 3.80 4.80 -1.27
CA PHE A 54 3.68 3.36 -1.33
C PHE A 54 5.05 2.67 -1.30
N HIS A 55 6.00 3.15 -2.10
CA HIS A 55 7.37 2.65 -2.14
C HIS A 55 8.05 2.75 -0.76
N VAL A 56 7.94 3.90 -0.10
CA VAL A 56 8.55 4.12 1.22
C VAL A 56 7.92 3.24 2.30
N CYS A 57 6.61 2.95 2.24
CA CYS A 57 5.99 1.97 3.15
C CYS A 57 6.61 0.58 3.02
N GLN A 58 6.87 0.12 1.78
CA GLN A 58 7.54 -1.16 1.54
C GLN A 58 8.99 -1.15 2.06
N ARG A 59 9.71 -0.04 1.82
CA ARG A 59 11.07 0.15 2.33
C ARG A 59 11.12 0.12 3.86
N LEU A 60 10.20 0.80 4.54
CA LEU A 60 10.09 0.79 6.01
C LEU A 60 9.80 -0.61 6.55
N SER A 61 8.93 -1.38 5.89
CA SER A 61 8.73 -2.78 6.23
C SER A 61 10.05 -3.56 6.18
N GLY A 62 10.82 -3.43 5.10
CA GLY A 62 12.14 -4.06 4.98
C GLY A 62 13.12 -3.64 6.10
N MET A 63 13.18 -2.34 6.41
CA MET A 63 14.04 -1.82 7.48
C MET A 63 13.67 -2.41 8.85
N TYR A 64 12.38 -2.49 9.19
CA TYR A 64 11.95 -3.09 10.47
C TYR A 64 12.16 -4.60 10.52
N LEU A 65 12.03 -5.29 9.38
CA LEU A 65 12.33 -6.71 9.30
C LEU A 65 13.83 -6.96 9.56
N HIS A 66 14.73 -6.16 8.97
CA HIS A 66 16.17 -6.23 9.24
C HIS A 66 16.53 -5.87 10.69
N ALA A 67 15.72 -5.05 11.35
CA ALA A 67 15.88 -4.69 12.75
C ALA A 67 15.20 -5.68 13.72
N ASP A 68 14.83 -6.88 13.26
CA ASP A 68 14.18 -7.95 14.04
C ASP A 68 12.86 -7.50 14.71
N LYS A 69 12.08 -6.67 13.99
CA LYS A 69 10.76 -6.18 14.41
C LYS A 69 9.67 -6.62 13.42
N PRO A 70 9.37 -7.92 13.31
CA PRO A 70 8.48 -8.46 12.29
C PRO A 70 7.06 -7.90 12.39
N ASP A 71 6.51 -7.72 13.60
CA ASP A 71 5.16 -7.15 13.77
C ASP A 71 5.07 -5.73 13.18
N LYS A 72 6.11 -4.92 13.43
CA LYS A 72 6.16 -3.55 12.93
C LYS A 72 6.36 -3.53 11.42
N ALA A 73 7.22 -4.41 10.90
CA ALA A 73 7.39 -4.56 9.46
C ALA A 73 6.05 -4.89 8.76
N TYR A 74 5.36 -5.91 9.26
CA TYR A 74 4.08 -6.34 8.71
C TYR A 74 3.01 -5.25 8.80
N SER A 75 2.98 -4.48 9.88
CA SER A 75 2.04 -3.37 10.04
C SER A 75 2.13 -2.34 8.90
N TYR A 76 3.32 -2.10 8.34
CA TYR A 76 3.49 -1.19 7.20
C TYR A 76 3.01 -1.79 5.87
N LEU A 77 3.13 -3.11 5.71
CA LEU A 77 2.52 -3.81 4.58
C LEU A 77 0.99 -3.73 4.65
N GLN A 78 0.41 -4.03 5.82
CA GLN A 78 -1.04 -3.92 6.04
C GLN A 78 -1.54 -2.48 5.90
N PHE A 79 -0.80 -1.50 6.42
CA PHE A 79 -1.16 -0.09 6.33
C PHE A 79 -1.24 0.35 4.87
N SER A 80 -0.19 0.10 4.09
CA SER A 80 -0.18 0.45 2.67
C SER A 80 -1.27 -0.28 1.87
N TYR A 81 -1.50 -1.57 2.17
CA TYR A 81 -2.56 -2.35 1.55
C TYR A 81 -3.95 -1.76 1.81
N SER A 82 -4.25 -1.43 3.08
CA SER A 82 -5.56 -0.86 3.46
C SER A 82 -5.85 0.48 2.79
N LYS A 83 -4.84 1.32 2.58
CA LYS A 83 -5.00 2.61 1.91
C LYS A 83 -5.25 2.46 0.41
N LEU A 84 -4.62 1.48 -0.23
CA LEU A 84 -4.94 1.14 -1.62
C LEU A 84 -6.36 0.60 -1.75
N GLN A 85 -6.82 -0.24 -0.80
CA GLN A 85 -8.21 -0.68 -0.77
C GLN A 85 -9.18 0.51 -0.63
N GLN A 86 -8.89 1.44 0.28
CA GLN A 86 -9.69 2.66 0.47
C GLN A 86 -9.78 3.47 -0.83
N LEU A 87 -8.64 3.73 -1.48
CA LEU A 87 -8.58 4.48 -2.74
C LEU A 87 -9.33 3.78 -3.88
N ALA A 88 -9.22 2.46 -4.00
CA ALA A 88 -9.94 1.68 -5.00
C ALA A 88 -11.47 1.80 -4.85
N CYS A 89 -11.96 1.91 -3.60
CA CYS A 89 -13.37 2.04 -3.29
C CYS A 89 -13.93 3.46 -3.37
N LEU A 90 -13.10 4.49 -3.55
CA LEU A 90 -13.59 5.87 -3.65
C LEU A 90 -14.53 6.05 -4.86
N PRO A 91 -15.77 6.55 -4.69
CA PRO A 91 -16.72 6.69 -5.79
C PRO A 91 -16.21 7.61 -6.91
N GLN A 92 -15.54 8.72 -6.54
CA GLN A 92 -15.04 9.74 -7.46
C GLN A 92 -13.66 9.41 -8.06
N GLN A 93 -13.07 8.26 -7.71
CA GLN A 93 -11.74 7.91 -8.18
C GLN A 93 -11.76 7.51 -9.65
N ASP A 94 -10.78 8.02 -10.39
CA ASP A 94 -10.53 7.66 -11.79
C ASP A 94 -10.42 6.13 -11.97
N PRO A 95 -11.10 5.53 -12.98
CA PRO A 95 -11.07 4.09 -13.21
C PRO A 95 -9.66 3.51 -13.45
N ALA A 96 -8.76 4.25 -14.09
CA ALA A 96 -7.39 3.78 -14.31
C ALA A 96 -6.62 3.74 -12.98
N MET A 97 -6.84 4.70 -12.09
CA MET A 97 -6.28 4.68 -10.74
C MET A 97 -6.86 3.55 -9.88
N LYS A 98 -8.18 3.27 -9.97
CA LYS A 98 -8.78 2.09 -9.31
C LYS A 98 -8.10 0.81 -9.77
N ARG A 99 -7.95 0.65 -11.09
CA ARG A 99 -7.25 -0.49 -11.68
C ARG A 99 -5.80 -0.58 -11.22
N TRP A 100 -5.09 0.54 -11.12
CA TRP A 100 -3.73 0.59 -10.59
C TRP A 100 -3.68 0.09 -9.14
N CYS A 101 -4.58 0.54 -8.28
CA CYS A 101 -4.67 0.08 -6.89
C CYS A 101 -4.88 -1.44 -6.79
N LEU A 102 -5.83 -1.98 -7.59
CA LEU A 102 -6.11 -3.42 -7.62
C LEU A 102 -4.89 -4.24 -8.07
N ILE A 103 -4.21 -3.82 -9.15
CA ILE A 103 -2.98 -4.48 -9.63
C ILE A 103 -1.87 -4.43 -8.58
N LYS A 104 -1.76 -3.33 -7.83
CA LYS A 104 -0.75 -3.21 -6.77
C LYS A 104 -1.07 -4.13 -5.61
N MET A 105 -2.32 -4.18 -5.17
CA MET A 105 -2.76 -5.10 -4.12
C MET A 105 -2.53 -6.58 -4.49
N ASP A 106 -2.80 -6.97 -5.75
CA ASP A 106 -2.53 -8.34 -6.25
C ASP A 106 -1.04 -8.71 -6.17
N ARG A 107 -0.14 -7.73 -6.17
CA ARG A 107 1.30 -7.98 -5.95
C ARG A 107 1.63 -8.00 -4.47
N MET A 108 1.05 -7.08 -3.70
CA MET A 108 1.28 -7.00 -2.26
C MET A 108 0.84 -8.26 -1.52
N ILE A 109 -0.27 -8.88 -1.95
CA ILE A 109 -0.76 -10.10 -1.32
C ILE A 109 0.32 -11.18 -1.33
N VAL A 110 1.04 -11.33 -2.44
CA VAL A 110 2.15 -12.29 -2.55
C VAL A 110 3.26 -11.95 -1.56
N SER A 111 3.71 -10.69 -1.52
CA SER A 111 4.76 -10.25 -0.59
C SER A 111 4.34 -10.41 0.88
N MET A 112 3.08 -10.17 1.21
CA MET A 112 2.56 -10.35 2.57
C MET A 112 2.43 -11.84 2.95
N LEU A 113 2.07 -12.71 2.00
CA LEU A 113 2.04 -14.16 2.22
C LEU A 113 3.44 -14.72 2.39
N GLU A 114 4.38 -14.32 1.54
CA GLU A 114 5.80 -14.65 1.69
C GLU A 114 6.29 -14.18 3.05
N PHE A 115 5.98 -12.94 3.46
CA PHE A 115 6.34 -12.45 4.79
C PHE A 115 5.87 -13.40 5.89
N CYS A 116 4.59 -13.79 5.88
CA CYS A 116 3.99 -14.66 6.89
C CYS A 116 4.63 -16.06 6.91
N GLN A 117 4.94 -16.63 5.74
CA GLN A 117 5.54 -17.96 5.63
C GLN A 117 6.97 -18.03 6.18
N HIS A 118 7.70 -16.91 6.15
CA HIS A 118 9.05 -16.83 6.71
C HIS A 118 9.08 -16.59 8.22
N GLN A 119 7.93 -16.37 8.87
CA GLN A 119 7.88 -16.16 10.32
C GLN A 119 7.79 -17.47 11.09
N PRO A 120 8.41 -17.56 12.28
CA PRO A 120 8.48 -18.80 13.05
C PRO A 120 7.19 -19.17 13.81
N LEU A 121 6.29 -18.20 14.05
CA LEU A 121 5.13 -18.41 14.91
C LEU A 121 3.90 -18.91 14.11
N PRO A 122 3.15 -19.91 14.62
CA PRO A 122 1.93 -20.41 13.96
C PRO A 122 0.84 -19.34 13.72
N ALA A 123 0.83 -18.27 14.51
CA ALA A 123 -0.09 -17.14 14.34
C ALA A 123 0.00 -16.53 12.92
N TRP A 124 1.19 -16.51 12.32
CA TRP A 124 1.40 -16.00 10.96
C TRP A 124 0.78 -16.89 9.89
N GLN A 125 0.68 -18.20 10.13
CA GLN A 125 -0.04 -19.09 9.23
C GLN A 125 -1.54 -18.76 9.25
N GLN A 126 -2.11 -18.52 10.43
CA GLN A 126 -3.51 -18.09 10.54
C GLN A 126 -3.72 -16.73 9.86
N GLU A 127 -2.82 -15.76 10.08
CA GLU A 127 -2.86 -14.45 9.42
C GLU A 127 -2.84 -14.60 7.89
N SER A 128 -1.97 -15.47 7.36
CA SER A 128 -1.88 -15.71 5.91
C SER A 128 -3.19 -16.24 5.31
N ASN A 129 -3.87 -17.16 5.98
CA ASN A 129 -5.15 -17.70 5.54
C ASN A 129 -6.24 -16.62 5.54
N GLN A 130 -6.32 -15.83 6.61
CA GLN A 130 -7.29 -14.72 6.71
C GLN A 130 -7.04 -13.67 5.63
N LEU A 131 -5.78 -13.36 5.38
CA LEU A 131 -5.37 -12.40 4.37
C LEU A 131 -5.79 -12.84 2.96
N VAL A 132 -5.61 -14.12 2.59
CA VAL A 132 -6.10 -14.67 1.31
C VAL A 132 -7.62 -14.52 1.20
N ASP A 133 -8.36 -14.96 2.22
CA ASP A 133 -9.82 -14.93 2.21
C ASP A 133 -10.37 -13.50 2.02
N LEU A 134 -9.80 -12.54 2.76
CA LEU A 134 -10.19 -11.14 2.68
C LEU A 134 -9.85 -10.53 1.31
N HIS A 135 -8.66 -10.82 0.79
CA HIS A 135 -8.23 -10.34 -0.52
C HIS A 135 -9.12 -10.88 -1.64
N VAL A 136 -9.39 -12.20 -1.66
CA VAL A 136 -10.26 -12.82 -2.66
C VAL A 136 -11.66 -12.22 -2.63
N ARG A 137 -12.27 -12.08 -1.45
CA ARG A 137 -13.60 -11.46 -1.31
C ARG A 137 -13.60 -10.02 -1.82
N PHE A 138 -12.57 -9.24 -1.49
CA PHE A 138 -12.44 -7.86 -1.95
C PHE A 138 -12.31 -7.79 -3.47
N MET A 139 -11.43 -8.60 -4.07
CA MET A 139 -11.20 -8.61 -5.52
C MET A 139 -12.42 -9.07 -6.30
N GLN A 140 -13.19 -10.03 -5.77
CA GLN A 140 -14.46 -10.47 -6.38
C GLN A 140 -15.51 -9.36 -6.37
N ALA A 141 -15.66 -8.64 -5.25
CA ALA A 141 -16.60 -7.52 -5.14
C ALA A 141 -16.24 -6.33 -6.06
N ASN A 142 -14.96 -6.19 -6.41
CA ASN A 142 -14.45 -5.11 -7.26
C ASN A 142 -14.18 -5.55 -8.72
N ARG A 143 -14.51 -6.79 -9.11
CA ARG A 143 -14.51 -7.16 -10.53
C ARG A 143 -15.59 -6.35 -11.23
N PRO A 144 -15.29 -5.72 -12.38
CA PRO A 144 -16.35 -5.18 -13.22
C PRO A 144 -17.28 -6.34 -13.57
N ILE A 145 -18.57 -6.18 -13.25
CA ILE A 145 -19.61 -7.09 -13.73
C ILE A 145 -19.58 -6.98 -15.25
N THR A 146 -18.84 -7.86 -15.93
CA THR A 146 -19.13 -8.16 -17.32
C THR A 146 -20.53 -8.73 -17.32
N LEU A 147 -21.49 -7.91 -17.77
CA LEU A 147 -22.90 -8.24 -17.92
C LEU A 147 -23.06 -9.69 -18.39
N THR A 148 -23.55 -10.56 -17.51
CA THR A 148 -24.13 -11.83 -17.89
C THR A 148 -25.53 -11.57 -18.45
N SER A 149 -25.72 -11.72 -19.75
CA SER A 149 -26.98 -12.23 -20.31
C SER A 149 -26.84 -12.43 -21.83
N ASN A 150 -26.60 -13.67 -22.25
CA ASN A 150 -27.13 -14.12 -23.54
C ASN A 150 -28.17 -15.20 -23.20
N PRO A 151 -29.48 -14.90 -23.24
CA PRO A 151 -30.50 -15.92 -23.18
C PRO A 151 -30.63 -16.52 -24.58
N GLY A 152 -30.05 -17.70 -24.76
CA GLY A 152 -30.39 -18.61 -25.86
C GLY A 152 -31.48 -19.56 -25.42
#